data_AF-A0A516WWJ5-F1
#
_entry.id   AF-A0A516WWJ5-F1
#
_cell.length_a   1.000
_cell.length_b   1.000
_cell.length_c   1.000
_cell.angle_alpha   90.00
_cell.angle_beta   90.00
_cell.angle_gamma   90.00
#
_symmetry.space_group_name_H-M   'P 1'
#
loop_
_entity.id
_entity.type
_entity.pdbx_description
1 polymer ?
#
loop_
_entity_poly.entity_id
_entity_poly.type
_entity_poly.pdbx_seq_one_letter_code
_entity_poly.pdbx_strand_id
1 'polypeptide(L)'
;MVDWAPNSEFPFHRTQSLDYGVVISGQLEAVMDGEDVAVLTTGDSIVQRGTMHLWRNSTDQWARTVFVLVGTSPVTVGGQTLEPNM
;
A
#
# COMPACT_ATOMS: atom_id res chain seq x y z
N MET A 1 4.03 -8.33 9.06
CA MET A 1 5.14 -8.28 8.08
C MET A 1 4.67 -8.96 6.82
N VAL A 2 5.11 -8.48 5.66
CA VAL A 2 4.76 -9.04 4.35
C VAL A 2 6.04 -9.21 3.54
N ASP A 3 6.18 -10.38 2.93
CA ASP A 3 7.27 -10.70 2.01
C ASP A 3 6.73 -10.69 0.58
N TRP A 4 7.37 -9.91 -0.26
CA TRP A 4 7.00 -9.68 -1.65
C TRP A 4 7.98 -10.43 -2.55
N ALA A 5 7.49 -11.47 -3.21
CA ALA A 5 8.28 -12.24 -4.16
C ALA A 5 8.72 -11.35 -5.34
N PRO A 6 9.84 -11.69 -6.01
CA PRO A 6 10.19 -11.06 -7.28
C PRO A 6 9.03 -11.08 -8.27
N ASN A 7 8.87 -10.00 -9.02
CA ASN A 7 7.85 -9.87 -10.08
C ASN A 7 6.42 -10.24 -9.62
N SER A 8 6.02 -9.78 -8.44
CA SER A 8 4.70 -10.06 -7.85
C SER A 8 3.89 -8.79 -7.62
N GLU A 9 2.57 -8.93 -7.57
CA GLU A 9 1.67 -7.84 -7.23
C GLU A 9 0.51 -8.31 -6.33
N PHE A 10 0.02 -7.40 -5.49
CA PHE A 10 -1.25 -7.56 -4.79
C PHE A 10 -2.25 -6.54 -5.33
N PRO A 11 -3.40 -6.98 -5.84
CA PRO A 11 -4.27 -6.17 -6.69
C PRO A 11 -4.81 -4.91 -6.00
N PHE A 12 -5.38 -4.01 -6.80
CA PHE A 12 -6.01 -2.79 -6.31
C PHE A 12 -7.09 -3.10 -5.27
N HIS A 13 -6.96 -2.48 -4.10
CA HIS A 13 -7.87 -2.64 -2.99
C HIS A 13 -7.87 -1.39 -2.10
N ARG A 14 -8.90 -1.29 -1.26
CA ARG A 14 -9.05 -0.28 -0.21
C ARG A 14 -9.50 -0.97 1.05
N THR A 15 -8.79 -0.70 2.11
CA THR A 15 -9.17 -1.05 3.48
C THR A 15 -9.75 0.16 4.20
N GLN A 16 -10.68 -0.08 5.13
CA GLN A 16 -11.15 0.96 6.06
C GLN A 16 -10.15 1.10 7.23
N SER A 17 -8.95 1.54 6.89
CA SER A 17 -7.84 1.67 7.82
C SER A 17 -6.90 2.82 7.46
N LEU A 18 -6.14 3.23 8.47
CA LEU A 18 -4.93 4.04 8.36
C LEU A 18 -3.75 3.09 8.48
N ASP A 19 -2.93 3.01 7.42
CA ASP A 19 -1.84 2.04 7.36
C ASP A 19 -0.50 2.75 7.41
N TYR A 20 0.35 2.32 8.33
CA TYR A 20 1.74 2.71 8.40
C TYR A 20 2.59 1.59 7.81
N GLY A 21 3.12 1.83 6.61
CA GLY A 21 4.03 0.93 5.92
C GLY A 21 5.47 1.38 6.05
N VAL A 22 6.38 0.45 6.30
CA VAL A 22 7.84 0.68 6.26
C VAL A 22 8.49 -0.43 5.45
N VAL A 23 9.34 -0.06 4.49
CA VAL A 23 10.17 -1.01 3.75
C VAL A 23 11.37 -1.41 4.61
N ILE A 24 11.42 -2.68 5.01
CA ILE A 24 12.49 -3.23 5.85
C ILE A 24 13.68 -3.69 5.00
N SER A 25 13.43 -4.20 3.79
CA SER A 25 14.47 -4.56 2.83
C SER A 25 13.91 -4.60 1.41
N GLY A 26 14.76 -4.31 0.42
CA GLY A 26 14.38 -4.34 -1.00
C GLY A 26 13.70 -3.06 -1.47
N GLN A 27 12.90 -3.19 -2.53
CA GLN A 27 12.15 -2.10 -3.17
C GLN A 27 10.71 -2.56 -3.41
N LEU A 28 9.75 -1.65 -3.23
CA LEU A 28 8.34 -1.91 -3.47
C LEU A 28 7.70 -0.66 -4.10
N GLU A 29 6.83 -0.86 -5.08
CA GLU A 29 6.00 0.18 -5.68
C GLU A 29 4.64 0.21 -4.98
N ALA A 30 4.22 1.41 -4.59
CA ALA A 30 2.85 1.71 -4.20
C ALA A 30 2.17 2.43 -5.37
N VAL A 31 1.21 1.77 -6.01
CA VAL A 31 0.47 2.32 -7.15
C VAL A 31 -0.88 2.83 -6.63
N MET A 32 -1.15 4.12 -6.83
CA MET A 32 -2.39 4.77 -6.40
C MET A 32 -3.42 4.79 -7.54
N ASP A 33 -4.67 5.10 -7.18
CA ASP A 33 -5.70 5.41 -8.16
C ASP A 33 -5.26 6.57 -9.07
N GLY A 34 -5.51 6.47 -10.37
CA GLY A 34 -5.00 7.41 -11.37
C GLY A 34 -3.56 7.15 -11.87
N GLU A 35 -3.01 5.96 -11.58
CA GLU A 35 -1.70 5.47 -12.06
C GLU A 35 -0.46 6.20 -11.49
N ASP A 36 -0.63 7.01 -10.44
CA ASP A 36 0.51 7.57 -9.71
C ASP A 36 1.30 6.44 -9.03
N VAL A 37 2.61 6.36 -9.28
CA VAL A 37 3.50 5.33 -8.73
C VAL A 37 4.52 5.95 -7.78
N ALA A 38 4.55 5.49 -6.53
CA ALA A 38 5.61 5.77 -5.59
C ALA A 38 6.54 4.56 -5.45
N VAL A 39 7.82 4.74 -5.79
CA VAL A 39 8.86 3.72 -5.59
C VAL A 39 9.45 3.91 -4.20
N LEU A 40 9.30 2.91 -3.33
CA LEU A 40 9.79 2.92 -1.96
C LEU A 40 10.98 1.96 -1.84
N THR A 41 12.03 2.40 -1.16
CA THR A 41 13.26 1.65 -0.91
C THR A 41 13.46 1.43 0.58
N THR A 42 14.47 0.65 0.95
CA THR A 42 14.72 0.28 2.35
C THR A 42 14.85 1.51 3.25
N GLY A 43 14.05 1.55 4.32
CA GLY A 43 13.96 2.66 5.27
C GLY A 43 12.84 3.66 4.96
N ASP A 44 12.31 3.67 3.73
CA ASP A 44 11.18 4.52 3.38
C ASP A 44 9.90 4.09 4.10
N SER A 45 9.09 5.08 4.42
CA SER A 45 7.79 4.90 5.06
C SER A 45 6.67 5.53 4.25
N ILE A 46 5.49 4.93 4.29
CA ILE A 46 4.28 5.39 3.63
C ILE A 46 3.10 5.36 4.61
N VAL A 47 2.23 6.37 4.51
CA VAL A 47 1.02 6.49 5.31
C VAL A 47 -0.19 6.42 4.39
N GLN A 48 -0.85 5.26 4.36
CA GLN A 48 -2.03 5.00 3.54
C GLN A 48 -3.28 5.46 4.29
N ARG A 49 -4.00 6.46 3.78
CA ARG A 49 -5.16 7.07 4.47
C ARG A 49 -6.49 6.58 3.90
N GLY A 50 -6.66 5.26 3.81
CA GLY A 50 -7.82 4.63 3.17
C GLY A 50 -7.89 4.87 1.65
N THR A 51 -6.74 5.05 1.01
CA THR A 51 -6.63 5.22 -0.44
C THR A 51 -6.79 3.88 -1.17
N MET A 52 -7.33 3.94 -2.40
CA MET A 52 -7.30 2.79 -3.31
C MET A 52 -5.87 2.62 -3.81
N HIS A 53 -5.33 1.42 -3.68
CA HIS A 53 -3.92 1.19 -3.97
C HIS A 53 -3.62 -0.26 -4.33
N LEU A 54 -2.50 -0.45 -5.03
CA LEU A 54 -1.88 -1.73 -5.37
C LEU A 54 -0.44 -1.72 -4.89
N TRP A 55 0.07 -2.89 -4.52
CA TRP A 55 1.47 -3.10 -4.18
C TRP A 55 2.12 -3.96 -5.25
N ARG A 56 3.27 -3.54 -5.76
CA ARG A 56 4.01 -4.27 -6.79
C ARG A 56 5.48 -4.35 -6.46
N ASN A 57 6.05 -5.54 -6.60
CA ASN A 57 7.49 -5.73 -6.66
C ASN A 57 7.88 -6.05 -8.10
N SER A 58 8.30 -5.04 -8.86
CA SER A 58 8.76 -5.18 -10.25
C SER A 58 10.24 -5.60 -10.35
N THR A 59 10.85 -6.02 -9.25
CA THR A 59 12.29 -6.37 -9.20
C THR A 59 12.49 -7.89 -9.22
N ASP A 60 13.72 -8.30 -9.53
CA ASP A 60 14.15 -9.70 -9.45
C ASP A 60 14.59 -10.13 -8.04
N GLN A 61 14.39 -9.28 -7.02
CA GLN A 61 14.79 -9.52 -5.64
C GLN A 61 13.56 -9.54 -4.72
N TRP A 62 13.67 -10.23 -3.58
CA TRP A 62 12.64 -10.18 -2.55
C TRP A 62 12.62 -8.81 -1.87
N ALA A 63 11.42 -8.33 -1.55
CA ALA A 63 11.22 -7.16 -0.71
C ALA A 63 10.42 -7.54 0.54
N ARG A 64 10.59 -6.77 1.62
CA ARG A 64 9.92 -7.00 2.89
C ARG A 64 9.42 -5.69 3.46
N THR A 65 8.18 -5.70 3.91
CA THR A 65 7.56 -4.56 4.58
C THR A 65 6.97 -4.94 5.94
N VAL A 66 6.85 -3.95 6.82
CA VAL A 66 5.96 -4.00 7.98
C VAL A 66 4.81 -3.05 7.68
N PHE A 67 3.58 -3.55 7.82
CA PHE A 67 2.40 -2.72 7.86
C PHE A 67 1.75 -2.80 9.24
N VAL A 68 1.40 -1.65 9.80
CA VAL A 68 0.52 -1.53 10.96
C VAL A 68 -0.76 -0.88 10.49
N LEU A 69 -1.85 -1.64 10.50
CA LEU A 69 -3.18 -1.19 10.06
C LEU A 69 -3.99 -0.82 11.30
N VAL A 70 -4.49 0.40 11.33
CA VAL A 70 -5.38 0.90 12.39
C VAL A 70 -6.76 1.12 11.80
N GLY A 71 -7.78 0.45 12.32
CA GLY A 71 -9.15 0.63 11.84
C GLY A 71 -9.62 2.07 11.99
N THR A 72 -10.36 2.58 11.00
CA THR A 72 -10.87 3.96 10.99
C THR A 72 -12.39 4.00 10.92
N SER A 73 -12.98 5.17 11.16
CA SER A 73 -14.32 5.47 10.67
C SER A 73 -14.37 5.42 9.12
N PRO A 74 -15.56 5.33 8.50
CA PRO A 74 -15.69 5.37 7.06
C PRO A 74 -14.99 6.60 6.46
N VAL A 75 -14.34 6.43 5.31
CA VAL A 75 -13.64 7.51 4.63
C VAL A 75 -14.65 8.30 3.82
N THR A 76 -14.75 9.62 4.06
CA THR A 76 -15.65 10.50 3.32
C THR A 76 -14.86 11.63 2.65
N VAL A 77 -15.06 11.83 1.34
CA VAL A 77 -14.44 12.90 0.55
C VAL A 77 -15.52 13.61 -0.24
N GLY A 78 -15.61 14.94 -0.13
CA GLY A 78 -16.63 15.72 -0.85
C GLY A 78 -18.08 15.33 -0.51
N GLY A 79 -18.33 14.77 0.68
CA GLY A 79 -19.65 14.29 1.09
C GLY A 79 -20.00 12.88 0.60
N GLN A 80 -19.11 12.21 -0.14
CA GLN A 80 -19.29 10.83 -0.58
C GLN A 80 -18.47 9.88 0.29
N THR A 81 -19.11 8.83 0.81
CA THR A 81 -18.42 7.74 1.51
C THR A 81 -17.77 6.82 0.49
N LEU A 82 -16.50 6.52 0.74
CA LEU A 82 -15.68 5.64 -0.06
C LEU A 82 -15.71 4.23 0.57
N GLU A 83 -16.42 3.32 -0.08
CA GLU A 83 -16.55 1.95 0.42
C GLU A 83 -15.21 1.19 0.32
N PRO A 84 -14.90 0.31 1.28
CA PRO A 84 -13.78 -0.61 1.17
C PRO A 84 -14.06 -1.66 0.08
N ASN A 85 -12.99 -2.17 -0.51
CA ASN A 85 -13.06 -3.30 -1.42
C ASN A 85 -11.85 -4.21 -1.18
N MET A 86 -12.13 -5.49 -0.98
CA MET A 86 -11.14 -6.55 -0.85
C MET A 86 -11.59 -7.72 -1.72
#